data_AF-A0A0G1ST71-F1
#
_entry.id   AF-A0A0G1ST71-F1
#
_cell.length_a   1.000
_cell.length_b   1.000
_cell.length_c   1.000
_cell.angle_alpha   90.00
_cell.angle_beta   90.00
_cell.angle_gamma   90.00
#
_symmetry.space_group_name_H-M   'P 1'
#
loop_
_entity.id
_entity.type
_entity.pdbx_description
1 polymer ?
#
loop_
_entity_poly.entity_id
_entity_poly.type
_entity_poly.pdbx_seq_one_letter_code
_entity_poly.pdbx_strand_id
1 'polypeptide(L)'
;MTRVNRGWYHAKMHMWRDLRFFFRDRIVYYSAIVAVIFIVAQVLLLQLNIKPRSEPVSLHYTTYFGVDFIGAWYLLYLIPLLGFGLAILNLTLAFVFAKHDKLLSYILILTIIFALLLLTIHTALLIRINA
;
A
#
# COMPACT_ATOMS: atom_id res chain seq x y z
N MET A 1 49.41 -1.85 4.43
CA MET A 1 48.72 -1.46 3.18
C MET A 1 47.38 -2.16 3.11
N THR A 2 46.28 -1.49 3.48
CA THR A 2 44.91 -1.99 3.27
C THR A 2 44.10 -0.90 2.58
N ARG A 3 43.94 -1.02 1.26
CA ARG A 3 43.01 -0.17 0.48
C ARG A 3 41.59 -0.61 0.86
N VAL A 4 41.05 -0.03 1.94
CA VAL A 4 39.64 -0.16 2.28
C VAL A 4 38.83 0.42 1.12
N ASN A 5 37.98 -0.43 0.58
CA ASN A 5 37.16 -0.24 -0.61
C ASN A 5 36.22 0.97 -0.47
N ARG A 6 36.69 2.16 -0.89
CA ARG A 6 35.98 3.44 -0.78
C ARG A 6 34.74 3.56 -1.69
N GLY A 7 34.50 2.61 -2.60
CA GLY A 7 33.41 2.68 -3.58
C GLY A 7 32.00 2.60 -2.99
N TRP A 8 31.80 1.85 -1.90
CA TRP A 8 30.47 1.60 -1.31
C TRP A 8 29.86 2.84 -0.64
N TYR A 9 30.70 3.71 -0.06
CA TYR A 9 30.24 4.91 0.63
C TYR A 9 29.69 5.96 -0.33
N HIS A 10 30.29 6.09 -1.52
CA HIS A 10 29.82 7.05 -2.54
C HIS A 10 28.45 6.65 -3.10
N ALA A 11 28.24 5.38 -3.46
CA ALA A 11 26.98 4.91 -4.01
C ALA A 11 25.80 5.09 -3.04
N LYS A 12 26.01 4.79 -1.75
CA LYS A 12 24.98 4.98 -0.71
C LYS A 12 24.61 6.46 -0.58
N MET A 13 25.60 7.36 -0.58
CA MET A 13 25.39 8.81 -0.43
C MET A 13 24.62 9.44 -1.61
N HIS A 14 24.81 8.93 -2.84
CA HIS A 14 24.03 9.36 -4.00
C HIS A 14 22.55 8.93 -3.90
N MET A 15 22.29 7.70 -3.46
CA MET A 15 20.92 7.18 -3.35
C MET A 15 20.04 7.96 -2.36
N TRP A 16 20.57 8.32 -1.18
CA TRP A 16 19.82 9.12 -0.19
C TRP A 16 19.50 10.53 -0.69
N ARG A 17 20.38 11.13 -1.50
CA ARG A 17 20.11 12.43 -2.14
C ARG A 17 18.99 12.30 -3.15
N ASP A 18 19.04 11.29 -4.01
CA ASP A 18 18.03 11.06 -5.05
C ASP A 18 16.65 10.81 -4.44
N LEU A 19 16.59 10.04 -3.35
CA LEU A 19 15.35 9.80 -2.61
C LEU A 19 14.75 11.10 -2.07
N ARG A 20 15.57 11.98 -1.50
CA ARG A 20 15.14 13.30 -1.01
C ARG A 20 14.62 14.18 -2.14
N PHE A 21 15.20 14.10 -3.34
CA PHE A 21 14.70 14.83 -4.51
C PHE A 21 13.38 14.27 -5.02
N PHE A 22 13.22 12.94 -5.01
CA PHE A 22 11.97 12.29 -5.41
C PHE A 22 10.80 12.68 -4.51
N PHE A 23 10.97 12.63 -3.18
CA PHE A 23 9.95 13.06 -2.23
C PHE A 23 9.76 14.58 -2.13
N ARG A 24 10.60 15.38 -2.80
CA ARG A 24 10.38 16.83 -2.92
C ARG A 24 9.33 17.17 -3.99
N ASP A 25 9.04 16.22 -4.88
CA ASP A 25 7.96 16.39 -5.84
C ASP A 25 6.61 16.41 -5.11
N ARG A 26 5.80 17.45 -5.38
CA ARG A 26 4.51 17.64 -4.72
C ARG A 26 3.55 16.48 -5.00
N ILE A 27 3.55 15.95 -6.23
CA ILE A 27 2.66 14.86 -6.63
C ILE A 27 3.01 13.60 -5.85
N VAL A 28 4.30 13.26 -5.79
CA VAL A 28 4.79 12.10 -5.02
C VAL A 28 4.43 12.25 -3.54
N TYR A 29 4.73 13.42 -2.97
CA TYR A 29 4.52 13.70 -1.56
C TYR A 29 3.05 13.60 -1.15
N TYR A 30 2.16 14.30 -1.87
CA TYR A 30 0.72 14.23 -1.57
C TYR A 30 0.14 12.84 -1.81
N SER A 31 0.58 12.13 -2.86
CA SER A 31 0.12 10.77 -3.12
C SER A 31 0.54 9.80 -2.03
N ALA A 32 1.76 9.94 -1.49
CA ALA A 32 2.21 9.14 -0.35
C ALA A 32 1.40 9.43 0.92
N ILE A 33 1.07 10.70 1.20
CA ILE A 33 0.20 11.06 2.33
C ILE A 33 -1.19 10.45 2.15
N VAL A 34 -1.79 10.61 0.98
CA VAL A 34 -3.11 10.03 0.66
C VAL A 34 -3.08 8.52 0.83
N ALA A 35 -2.03 7.84 0.38
CA ALA A 35 -1.87 6.40 0.55
C ALA A 35 -1.84 5.99 2.03
N VAL A 36 -1.09 6.71 2.86
CA VAL A 36 -1.06 6.48 4.32
C VAL A 36 -2.44 6.70 4.93
N ILE A 37 -3.16 7.76 4.56
CA ILE A 37 -4.53 8.02 5.04
C ILE A 37 -5.46 6.86 4.70
N PHE A 38 -5.43 6.34 3.46
CA PHE A 38 -6.26 5.20 3.07
C PHE A 38 -5.95 3.94 3.88
N ILE A 39 -4.67 3.62 4.08
CA ILE A 39 -4.25 2.43 4.84
C ILE A 39 -4.68 2.56 6.30
N VAL A 40 -4.44 3.72 6.92
CA VAL A 40 -4.87 3.99 8.30
C VAL A 40 -6.40 3.92 8.40
N ALA A 41 -7.12 4.52 7.46
CA ALA A 41 -8.57 4.47 7.43
C ALA A 41 -9.09 3.03 7.33
N GLN A 42 -8.49 2.17 6.49
CA GLN A 42 -8.87 0.74 6.42
C GLN A 42 -8.66 0.02 7.75
N VAL A 43 -7.50 0.23 8.40
CA VAL A 43 -7.22 -0.38 9.71
C VAL A 43 -8.22 0.10 10.76
N LEU A 44 -8.50 1.40 10.82
CA LEU A 44 -9.47 1.97 11.76
C LEU A 44 -10.88 1.45 11.50
N LEU A 45 -11.32 1.39 10.23
CA LEU A 45 -12.61 0.84 9.85
C LEU A 45 -12.76 -0.62 10.32
N LEU A 46 -11.72 -1.44 10.12
CA LEU A 46 -11.73 -2.82 10.59
C LEU A 46 -11.74 -2.91 12.12
N GLN A 47 -10.93 -2.12 12.82
CA GLN A 47 -10.88 -2.14 14.29
C GLN A 47 -12.20 -1.69 14.94
N LEU A 48 -12.89 -0.72 14.34
CA LEU A 48 -14.14 -0.18 14.88
C LEU A 48 -15.34 -1.12 14.63
N ASN A 49 -15.33 -1.91 13.54
CA ASN A 49 -16.50 -2.70 13.13
C ASN A 49 -16.32 -4.21 13.35
N ILE A 50 -15.11 -4.75 13.28
CA ILE A 50 -14.85 -6.19 13.38
C ILE A 50 -14.32 -6.51 14.77
N LYS A 51 -15.17 -7.12 15.59
CA LYS A 51 -14.80 -7.62 16.92
C LYS A 51 -14.21 -9.03 16.85
N PRO A 52 -13.28 -9.39 17.76
CA PRO A 52 -12.82 -10.77 17.90
C PRO A 52 -14.00 -11.69 18.17
N ARG A 53 -14.21 -12.68 17.30
CA ARG A 53 -15.23 -13.72 17.45
C ARG A 53 -14.65 -15.08 17.13
N SER A 54 -15.15 -16.11 17.81
CA SER A 54 -14.80 -17.50 17.57
C SER A 54 -15.44 -18.05 16.28
N GLU A 55 -16.53 -17.42 15.84
CA GLU A 55 -17.23 -17.78 14.62
C GLU A 55 -16.49 -17.29 13.37
N PRO A 56 -16.48 -18.08 12.28
CA PRO A 56 -15.87 -17.69 11.03
C PRO A 56 -16.59 -16.48 10.41
N VAL A 57 -15.81 -15.63 9.76
CA VAL A 57 -16.27 -14.39 9.11
C VAL A 57 -16.18 -14.54 7.60
N SER A 58 -17.07 -13.86 6.88
CA SER A 58 -17.01 -13.78 5.42
C SER A 58 -15.80 -12.95 5.01
N LEU A 59 -14.85 -13.57 4.32
CA LEU A 59 -13.62 -12.94 3.85
C LEU A 59 -13.74 -12.51 2.38
N HIS A 60 -14.61 -13.15 1.61
CA HIS A 60 -14.89 -12.80 0.24
C HIS A 60 -16.39 -12.95 -0.05
N TYR A 61 -16.87 -12.10 -0.96
CA TYR A 61 -18.27 -12.09 -1.39
C TYR A 61 -18.35 -11.68 -2.86
N THR A 62 -19.10 -12.46 -3.64
CA THR A 62 -19.44 -12.11 -5.02
C THR A 62 -20.94 -12.00 -5.18
N THR A 63 -21.39 -11.09 -6.05
CA THR A 63 -22.83 -10.94 -6.34
C THR A 63 -23.45 -12.20 -6.95
N TYR A 64 -22.64 -13.04 -7.62
CA TYR A 64 -23.11 -14.25 -8.30
C TYR A 64 -23.13 -15.50 -7.41
N PHE A 65 -22.16 -15.67 -6.52
CA PHE A 65 -22.01 -16.89 -5.70
C PHE A 65 -22.26 -16.66 -4.21
N GLY A 66 -22.48 -15.41 -3.78
CA GLY A 66 -22.63 -15.08 -2.36
C GLY A 66 -21.29 -15.13 -1.62
N VAL A 67 -21.32 -15.60 -0.37
CA VAL A 67 -20.11 -15.81 0.43
C VAL A 67 -19.41 -17.08 -0.04
N ASP A 68 -18.24 -16.91 -0.64
CA ASP A 68 -17.43 -17.97 -1.23
C ASP A 68 -16.15 -18.28 -0.42
N PHE A 69 -15.76 -17.39 0.50
CA PHE A 69 -14.64 -17.63 1.41
C PHE A 69 -14.97 -17.18 2.83
N ILE A 70 -14.83 -18.10 3.79
CA ILE A 70 -14.99 -17.86 5.23
C ILE A 70 -13.71 -18.21 5.99
N GLY A 71 -13.41 -17.48 7.05
CA GLY A 71 -12.23 -17.75 7.87
C GLY A 71 -12.14 -16.91 9.14
N ALA A 72 -10.98 -16.88 9.77
CA ALA A 72 -10.80 -16.13 11.01
C ALA A 72 -10.85 -14.60 10.78
N TRP A 73 -11.40 -13.87 11.75
CA TRP A 73 -11.60 -12.42 11.68
C TRP A 73 -10.31 -11.62 11.40
N TYR A 74 -9.16 -12.10 11.88
CA TYR A 74 -7.88 -11.42 11.68
C TYR A 74 -7.41 -11.47 10.22
N LEU A 75 -7.91 -12.39 9.40
CA LEU A 75 -7.57 -12.47 7.98
C LEU A 75 -8.08 -11.25 7.19
N LEU A 76 -9.07 -10.51 7.71
CA LEU A 76 -9.51 -9.23 7.12
C LEU A 76 -8.40 -8.16 7.14
N TYR A 77 -7.46 -8.24 8.09
CA TYR A 77 -6.29 -7.34 8.14
C TYR A 77 -5.25 -7.63 7.06
N LEU A 78 -5.39 -8.72 6.30
CA LEU A 78 -4.58 -8.94 5.10
C LEU A 78 -4.88 -7.90 4.02
N ILE A 79 -6.08 -7.33 3.97
CA ILE A 79 -6.47 -6.32 2.98
C ILE A 79 -5.64 -5.03 3.12
N PRO A 80 -5.59 -4.36 4.29
CA PRO A 80 -4.73 -3.19 4.47
C PRO A 80 -3.24 -3.54 4.35
N LEU A 81 -2.83 -4.75 4.74
CA LEU A 81 -1.45 -5.21 4.58
C LEU A 81 -1.06 -5.33 3.10
N LEU A 82 -1.94 -5.88 2.26
CA LEU A 82 -1.76 -5.93 0.81
C LEU A 82 -1.74 -4.52 0.20
N GLY A 83 -2.62 -3.62 0.65
CA GLY A 83 -2.60 -2.21 0.25
C GLY A 83 -1.27 -1.53 0.57
N PHE A 84 -0.72 -1.76 1.76
CA PHE A 84 0.60 -1.27 2.16
C PHE A 84 1.72 -1.85 1.31
N GLY A 85 1.71 -3.16 1.05
CA GLY A 85 2.69 -3.82 0.18
C GLY A 85 2.66 -3.27 -1.25
N LEU A 86 1.46 -3.09 -1.82
CA LEU A 86 1.28 -2.48 -3.14
C LEU A 86 1.77 -1.04 -3.19
N ALA A 87 1.51 -0.24 -2.16
CA ALA A 87 1.99 1.15 -2.09
C ALA A 87 3.52 1.21 -2.06
N ILE A 88 4.18 0.37 -1.23
CA ILE A 88 5.65 0.30 -1.18
C ILE A 88 6.23 -0.13 -2.53
N LEU A 89 5.68 -1.19 -3.12
CA LEU A 89 6.18 -1.71 -4.40
C LEU A 89 6.10 -0.63 -5.48
N ASN A 90 4.93 0.00 -5.64
CA ASN A 90 4.74 1.03 -6.66
C ASN A 90 5.55 2.30 -6.38
N LEU A 91 5.71 2.74 -5.13
CA LEU A 91 6.60 3.86 -4.80
C LEU A 91 8.06 3.54 -5.12
N THR A 92 8.49 2.31 -4.86
CA THR A 92 9.85 1.87 -5.16
C THR A 92 10.08 1.83 -6.66
N LEU A 93 9.14 1.27 -7.43
CA LEU A 93 9.21 1.27 -8.89
C LEU A 93 9.18 2.70 -9.44
N ALA A 94 8.29 3.56 -8.93
CA ALA A 94 8.22 4.96 -9.33
C ALA A 94 9.56 5.67 -9.09
N PHE A 95 10.20 5.45 -7.95
CA PHE A 95 11.53 5.99 -7.66
C PHE A 95 12.60 5.52 -8.67
N VAL A 96 12.60 4.23 -9.01
CA VAL A 96 13.55 3.66 -9.99
C VAL A 96 13.31 4.25 -11.38
N PHE A 97 12.06 4.36 -11.81
CA PHE A 97 11.71 4.85 -13.14
C PHE A 97 11.74 6.37 -13.26
N ALA A 98 11.65 7.14 -12.16
CA ALA A 98 11.65 8.61 -12.19
C ALA A 98 12.88 9.23 -12.87
N LYS A 99 14.00 8.51 -12.92
CA LYS A 99 15.23 8.94 -13.62
C LYS A 99 15.18 8.73 -15.14
N HIS A 100 14.42 7.74 -15.60
CA HIS A 100 14.33 7.34 -17.00
C HIS A 100 13.10 7.93 -17.68
N ASP A 101 11.94 7.80 -17.03
CA ASP A 101 10.64 8.24 -17.54
C ASP A 101 9.76 8.76 -16.40
N LYS A 102 9.54 10.09 -16.39
CA LYS A 102 8.69 10.75 -15.41
C LYS A 102 7.20 10.41 -15.58
N LEU A 103 6.75 10.18 -16.82
CA LEU A 103 5.35 9.84 -17.09
C LEU A 103 5.03 8.47 -16.47
N LEU A 104 5.91 7.49 -16.69
CA LEU A 104 5.76 6.16 -16.09
C LEU A 104 5.77 6.22 -14.55
N SER A 105 6.66 7.03 -13.97
CA SER A 105 6.69 7.26 -12.52
C SER A 105 5.37 7.83 -12.00
N TYR A 106 4.75 8.78 -12.69
CA TYR A 106 3.46 9.35 -12.27
C TYR A 106 2.31 8.37 -12.45
N ILE A 107 2.32 7.55 -13.50
CA ILE A 107 1.33 6.48 -13.69
C ILE A 107 1.42 5.50 -12.51
N LEU A 108 2.63 5.06 -12.14
CA LEU A 108 2.83 4.16 -10.98
C LEU A 108 2.29 4.78 -9.69
N ILE A 109 2.51 6.08 -9.46
CA ILE A 109 1.98 6.78 -8.28
C ILE A 109 0.45 6.85 -8.31
N LEU A 110 -0.15 7.14 -9.47
CA LEU A 110 -1.61 7.18 -9.63
C LEU A 110 -2.24 5.80 -9.36
N THR A 111 -1.59 4.72 -9.81
CA THR A 111 -2.09 3.36 -9.58
C THR A 111 -2.16 2.99 -8.10
N ILE A 112 -1.32 3.59 -7.24
CA ILE A 112 -1.40 3.41 -5.78
C ILE A 112 -2.73 3.92 -5.26
N ILE A 113 -3.08 5.15 -5.61
CA ILE A 113 -4.31 5.80 -5.14
C ILE A 113 -5.52 5.01 -5.63
N PHE A 114 -5.50 4.62 -6.91
CA PHE A 114 -6.59 3.84 -7.51
C PHE A 114 -6.74 2.47 -6.83
N ALA A 115 -5.64 1.73 -6.62
CA ALA A 115 -5.67 0.44 -5.94
C ALA A 115 -6.18 0.57 -4.50
N LEU A 116 -5.71 1.57 -3.74
CA LEU A 116 -6.15 1.80 -2.36
C LEU A 116 -7.62 2.19 -2.27
N LEU A 117 -8.13 2.96 -3.24
CA LEU A 117 -9.56 3.26 -3.33
C LEU A 117 -10.39 1.98 -3.51
N LEU A 118 -10.01 1.11 -4.45
CA LEU A 118 -10.69 -0.17 -4.69
C LEU A 118 -10.64 -1.09 -3.46
N LEU A 119 -9.49 -1.20 -2.79
CA LEU A 119 -9.35 -1.99 -1.56
C LEU A 119 -10.21 -1.42 -0.42
N THR A 120 -10.37 -0.10 -0.36
CA THR A 120 -11.21 0.55 0.66
C THR A 120 -12.68 0.24 0.42
N ILE A 121 -13.13 0.30 -0.83
CA ILE A 121 -14.49 -0.11 -1.21
C ILE A 121 -14.73 -1.58 -0.85
N HIS A 122 -13.78 -2.45 -1.19
CA HIS A 122 -13.85 -3.88 -0.83
C HIS A 122 -13.95 -4.08 0.68
N THR A 123 -13.12 -3.39 1.47
CA THR A 123 -13.16 -3.44 2.94
C THR A 123 -14.52 -2.98 3.49
N ALA A 124 -15.08 -1.89 2.95
CA ALA A 124 -16.38 -1.37 3.37
C ALA A 124 -17.52 -2.36 3.08
N LEU A 125 -17.49 -3.04 1.93
CA LEU A 125 -18.46 -4.08 1.59
C LEU A 125 -18.34 -5.28 2.54
N LEU A 126 -17.13 -5.74 2.83
CA LEU A 126 -16.91 -6.84 3.78
C LEU A 126 -17.39 -6.48 5.17
N ILE A 127 -17.17 -5.25 5.63
CA ILE A 127 -17.73 -4.78 6.90
C ILE A 127 -19.25 -4.87 6.87
N ARG A 128 -19.92 -4.41 5.82
CA ARG A 128 -21.39 -4.43 5.70
C ARG A 128 -21.99 -5.83 5.70
N ILE A 129 -21.24 -6.82 5.26
CA ILE A 129 -21.68 -8.23 5.24
C ILE A 129 -21.47 -8.89 6.61
N ASN A 130 -20.47 -8.44 7.36
CA ASN A 130 -20.03 -9.07 8.61
C ASN A 130 -20.52 -8.38 9.89
N ALA A 131 -21.03 -7.16 9.79
CA ALA A 131 -21.55 -6.33 10.87
C ALA A 131 -23.08 -6.40 10.90
#